data_AF-A0A7C1IWA4-F1
#
_entry.id   AF-A0A7C1IWA4-F1
#
_cell.length_a   1.000
_cell.length_b   1.000
_cell.length_c   1.000
_cell.angle_alpha   90.00
_cell.angle_beta   90.00
_cell.angle_gamma   90.00
#
_symmetry.space_group_name_H-M   'P 1'
#
loop_
_entity.id
_entity.type
_entity.pdbx_description
1 polymer ?
#
loop_
_entity_poly.entity_id
_entity_poly.type
_entity_poly.pdbx_seq_one_letter_code
_entity_poly.pdbx_strand_id
1 'polypeptide(L)'
;MKKRANKRQGEKDMDLKRINVVEAGHITEVYGPVQALRNYMKKRAGDFVFVTHPFSYTGIDGTRVEHYENGKNIKTEKGHKRSKNQMLQWARDFFFNNKFLKEKGKTGLFIGVDNLNALSGIIMKKRGRIDKVVYYIIDHMDRRFKNPIFNFIYETIDKIAC
;
A
#
# COMPACT_ATOMS: atom_id res chain seq x y z
N MET A 1 13.59 -30.53 -36.62
CA MET A 1 13.44 -29.13 -36.17
C MET A 1 13.07 -29.11 -34.68
N LYS A 2 14.01 -28.69 -33.82
CA LYS A 2 13.81 -28.57 -32.36
C LYS A 2 12.96 -27.31 -32.07
N LYS A 3 11.71 -27.47 -31.62
CA LYS A 3 10.96 -26.36 -31.02
C LYS A 3 11.51 -26.14 -29.61
N ARG A 4 12.14 -24.97 -29.42
CA ARG A 4 12.71 -24.49 -28.16
C ARG A 4 11.62 -24.46 -27.09
N ALA A 5 11.75 -25.33 -26.08
CA ALA A 5 11.04 -25.16 -24.81
C ALA A 5 11.53 -23.85 -24.18
N ASN A 6 10.65 -22.85 -24.13
CA ASN A 6 10.94 -21.58 -23.49
C ASN A 6 10.89 -21.80 -21.97
N LYS A 7 12.06 -22.06 -21.41
CA LYS A 7 12.31 -22.24 -19.98
C LYS A 7 12.11 -20.87 -19.31
N ARG A 8 10.87 -20.54 -18.93
CA ARG A 8 10.63 -19.45 -17.96
C ARG A 8 11.21 -19.89 -16.63
N GLN A 9 12.39 -19.37 -16.34
CA GLN A 9 13.11 -19.48 -15.07
C GLN A 9 12.14 -19.19 -13.92
N GLY A 10 12.08 -20.10 -12.94
CA GLY A 10 11.07 -20.08 -11.89
C GLY A 10 11.16 -18.86 -10.98
N GLU A 11 10.13 -18.01 -11.00
CA GLU A 11 9.64 -17.44 -9.76
C GLU A 11 8.97 -18.59 -9.01
N LYS A 12 9.50 -18.97 -7.85
CA LYS A 12 8.71 -19.75 -6.89
C LYS A 12 7.45 -18.93 -6.62
N ASP A 13 6.28 -19.46 -6.93
CA ASP A 13 5.02 -18.84 -6.55
C ASP A 13 5.08 -18.51 -5.06
N MET A 14 4.88 -17.22 -4.74
CA MET A 14 4.91 -16.74 -3.37
C MET A 14 3.71 -17.33 -2.64
N ASP A 15 3.95 -18.25 -1.70
CA ASP A 15 2.90 -18.80 -0.84
C ASP A 15 2.46 -17.73 0.17
N LEU A 16 1.43 -16.97 -0.20
CA LEU A 16 0.84 -15.89 0.60
C LEU A 16 0.39 -16.36 1.99
N LYS A 17 0.20 -17.66 2.23
CA LYS A 17 -0.16 -18.19 3.55
C LYS A 17 1.00 -18.20 4.54
N ARG A 18 2.25 -18.17 4.06
CA ARG A 18 3.46 -18.31 4.88
C ARG A 18 4.19 -17.01 5.14
N ILE A 19 3.71 -15.91 4.56
CA ILE A 19 4.32 -14.60 4.73
C ILE A 19 3.32 -13.62 5.32
N ASN A 20 3.85 -12.57 5.95
CA ASN A 20 3.05 -11.44 6.37
C ASN A 20 2.93 -10.43 5.22
N VAL A 21 1.68 -10.04 4.95
CA VAL A 21 1.34 -9.13 3.87
C VAL A 21 0.80 -7.84 4.46
N VAL A 22 1.25 -6.70 3.94
CA VAL A 22 0.70 -5.39 4.27
C VAL A 22 0.18 -4.75 2.99
N GLU A 23 -1.04 -4.23 3.01
CA GLU A 23 -1.59 -3.35 1.98
C GLU A 23 -1.86 -1.98 2.59
N ALA A 24 -1.46 -0.92 1.92
CA ALA A 24 -1.73 0.45 2.33
C ALA A 24 -2.30 1.27 1.17
N GLY A 25 -3.40 1.99 1.40
CA GLY A 25 -4.04 2.79 0.35
C GLY A 25 -4.96 3.89 0.88
N HIS A 26 -5.17 4.91 0.05
CA HIS A 26 -6.17 5.94 0.34
C HIS A 26 -7.58 5.52 -0.09
N ILE A 27 -8.59 5.78 0.74
CA ILE A 27 -9.98 5.44 0.45
C ILE A 27 -10.94 6.61 0.63
N THR A 28 -12.14 6.41 0.08
CA THR A 28 -13.35 7.16 0.41
C THR A 28 -14.38 6.23 1.07
N GLU A 29 -15.54 6.76 1.41
CA GLU A 29 -16.71 6.05 1.92
C GLU A 29 -17.25 5.05 0.88
N VAL A 30 -16.96 5.29 -0.39
CA VAL A 30 -17.40 4.45 -1.50
C VAL A 30 -16.43 3.28 -1.68
N TYR A 31 -17.01 2.10 -1.93
CA TYR A 31 -16.24 0.91 -2.26
C TYR A 31 -15.49 1.11 -3.58
N GLY A 32 -14.19 0.84 -3.57
CA GLY A 32 -13.32 0.98 -4.72
C GLY A 32 -12.24 -0.10 -4.80
N PRO A 33 -11.26 0.09 -5.70
CA PRO A 33 -10.27 -0.95 -6.00
C PRO A 33 -9.35 -1.29 -4.83
N VAL A 34 -9.09 -0.33 -3.92
CA VAL A 34 -8.36 -0.59 -2.67
C VAL A 34 -9.11 -1.61 -1.82
N GLN A 35 -10.41 -1.40 -1.58
CA GLN A 35 -11.20 -2.32 -0.78
C GLN A 35 -11.44 -3.67 -1.49
N ALA A 36 -11.42 -3.68 -2.83
CA ALA A 36 -11.43 -4.91 -3.63
C ALA A 36 -10.15 -5.73 -3.46
N LEU A 37 -8.98 -5.08 -3.52
CA LEU A 37 -7.71 -5.73 -3.27
C LEU A 37 -7.63 -6.29 -1.85
N ARG A 38 -8.03 -5.51 -0.84
CA ARG A 38 -8.17 -5.99 0.54
C ARG A 38 -9.01 -7.27 0.63
N ASN A 39 -10.17 -7.31 -0.02
CA ASN A 39 -11.05 -8.48 0.01
C ASN A 39 -10.42 -9.70 -0.68
N TYR A 40 -9.64 -9.48 -1.74
CA TYR A 40 -8.88 -10.50 -2.44
C TYR A 40 -7.74 -11.04 -1.56
N MET A 41 -6.96 -10.16 -0.92
CA MET A 41 -5.81 -10.52 -0.08
C MET A 41 -6.24 -11.23 1.20
N LYS A 42 -7.30 -10.74 1.85
CA LYS A 42 -7.89 -11.36 3.04
C LYS A 42 -8.23 -12.85 2.85
N LYS A 43 -8.60 -13.28 1.64
CA LYS A 43 -8.93 -14.68 1.33
C LYS A 43 -7.71 -15.56 1.05
N ARG A 44 -6.55 -14.96 0.73
CA ARG A 44 -5.36 -15.69 0.26
C ARG A 44 -4.18 -15.63 1.22
N ALA A 45 -4.04 -14.56 1.99
CA ALA A 45 -2.95 -14.37 2.92
C ALA A 45 -3.26 -14.98 4.30
N GLY A 46 -2.25 -15.56 4.93
CA GLY A 46 -2.34 -16.14 6.27
C GLY A 46 -2.32 -15.06 7.37
N ASP A 47 -1.36 -14.13 7.28
CA ASP A 47 -1.27 -12.90 8.07
C ASP A 47 -1.36 -11.70 7.11
N PHE A 48 -2.38 -10.87 7.28
CA PHE A 48 -2.65 -9.71 6.44
C PHE A 48 -2.98 -8.48 7.27
N VAL A 49 -2.30 -7.38 6.98
CA VAL A 49 -2.60 -6.07 7.55
C VAL A 49 -3.07 -5.13 6.45
N PHE A 50 -4.19 -4.48 6.70
CA PHE A 50 -4.73 -3.45 5.83
C PHE A 50 -4.66 -2.08 6.51
N VAL A 51 -3.83 -1.19 5.96
CA VAL A 51 -3.68 0.20 6.39
C VAL A 51 -4.51 1.10 5.49
N THR A 52 -5.41 1.85 6.09
CA THR A 52 -6.37 2.71 5.40
C THR A 52 -6.12 4.15 5.75
N HIS A 53 -5.89 5.00 4.74
CA HIS A 53 -5.79 6.44 4.88
C HIS A 53 -7.01 7.13 4.26
N PRO A 54 -7.72 8.02 4.97
CA PRO A 54 -8.83 8.74 4.37
C PRO A 54 -8.31 9.86 3.46
N PHE A 55 -8.93 10.04 2.28
CA PHE A 55 -8.71 11.27 1.53
C PHE A 55 -9.19 12.50 2.33
N SER A 56 -8.53 13.65 2.15
CA SER A 56 -8.78 14.85 2.95
C SER A 56 -10.21 15.41 2.84
N TYR A 57 -10.90 15.10 1.74
CA TYR A 57 -12.26 15.55 1.44
C TYR A 57 -13.37 14.58 1.92
N THR A 58 -13.01 13.45 2.52
CA THR A 58 -13.97 12.43 2.98
C THR A 58 -14.49 12.73 4.39
N GLY A 59 -15.63 12.13 4.74
CA GLY A 59 -16.20 12.06 6.08
C GLY A 59 -15.60 11.00 6.99
N ILE A 60 -14.59 10.24 6.52
CA ILE A 60 -13.92 9.22 7.33
C ILE A 60 -13.03 9.90 8.39
N ASP A 61 -13.17 9.46 9.65
CA ASP A 61 -12.56 10.12 10.82
C ASP A 61 -11.02 10.15 10.81
N GLY A 62 -10.37 9.14 10.24
CA GLY A 62 -8.92 9.01 10.33
C GLY A 62 -8.39 7.68 9.80
N THR A 63 -7.08 7.54 9.93
CA THR A 63 -6.33 6.35 9.53
C THR A 63 -6.75 5.15 10.37
N ARG A 64 -6.83 3.97 9.75
CA ARG A 64 -7.16 2.70 10.43
C ARG A 64 -6.19 1.61 10.02
N VAL A 65 -5.88 0.71 10.95
CA VAL A 65 -5.11 -0.51 10.68
C VAL A 65 -5.96 -1.70 11.08
N GLU A 66 -6.26 -2.57 10.14
CA GLU A 66 -7.03 -3.80 10.36
C GLU A 66 -6.10 -5.00 10.21
N HIS A 67 -6.07 -5.87 11.22
CA HIS A 67 -5.26 -7.08 11.23
C HIS A 67 -6.15 -8.28 10.97
N TYR A 68 -5.75 -9.09 10.01
CA TYR A 68 -6.47 -10.27 9.59
C TYR A 68 -5.58 -11.52 9.71
N GLU A 69 -6.12 -12.56 10.35
CA GLU A 69 -5.52 -13.89 10.37
C GLU A 69 -6.48 -14.88 9.72
N ASN A 70 -6.01 -15.58 8.69
CA ASN A 70 -6.80 -16.54 7.91
C ASN A 70 -8.18 -15.97 7.50
N GLY A 71 -8.18 -14.70 7.12
CA GLY A 71 -9.36 -13.96 6.66
C GLY A 71 -10.29 -13.40 7.75
N LYS A 72 -10.00 -13.62 9.03
CA LYS A 72 -10.78 -13.08 10.16
C LYS A 72 -10.11 -11.82 10.70
N ASN A 73 -10.87 -10.73 10.90
CA ASN A 73 -10.34 -9.53 11.55
C ASN A 73 -10.14 -9.82 13.04
N ILE A 74 -8.89 -9.76 13.51
CA ILE A 74 -8.52 -10.05 14.90
C ILE A 74 -8.30 -8.78 15.72
N LYS A 75 -7.97 -7.66 15.06
CA LYS A 75 -7.65 -6.38 15.72
C LYS A 75 -7.87 -5.23 14.75
N THR A 76 -8.41 -4.14 15.27
CA THR A 76 -8.49 -2.88 14.54
C THR A 76 -7.93 -1.76 15.42
N GLU A 77 -7.01 -0.99 14.86
CA GLU A 77 -6.34 0.14 15.52
C GLU A 77 -6.68 1.45 14.80
N LYS A 78 -6.79 2.53 15.57
CA LYS A 78 -6.97 3.88 15.03
C LYS A 78 -5.62 4.57 14.95
N GLY A 79 -5.34 5.21 13.81
CA GLY A 79 -4.20 6.07 13.60
C GLY A 79 -4.53 7.54 13.87
N HIS A 80 -3.88 8.44 13.15
CA HIS A 80 -4.17 9.87 13.27
C HIS A 80 -5.53 10.24 12.66
N LYS A 81 -6.10 11.34 13.14
CA LYS A 81 -7.33 11.93 12.59
C LYS A 81 -7.08 12.48 11.18
N ARG A 82 -8.14 12.52 10.38
CA ARG A 82 -8.15 13.16 9.06
C ARG A 82 -7.90 14.66 9.19
N SER A 83 -7.12 15.20 8.27
CA SER A 83 -6.93 16.63 8.05
C SER A 83 -7.72 17.07 6.82
N LYS A 84 -8.37 18.24 6.89
CA LYS A 84 -8.96 18.90 5.71
C LYS A 84 -7.90 19.45 4.76
N ASN A 85 -6.70 19.72 5.27
CA ASN A 85 -5.57 20.13 4.44
C ASN A 85 -4.91 18.88 3.83
N GLN A 86 -4.95 18.78 2.50
CA GLN A 86 -4.42 17.65 1.71
C GLN A 86 -2.91 17.42 1.94
N MET A 87 -2.11 18.49 2.02
CA MET A 87 -0.66 18.36 2.23
C MET A 87 -0.35 17.80 3.62
N LEU A 88 -1.05 18.31 4.64
CA LEU A 88 -0.90 17.82 6.00
C LEU A 88 -1.41 16.38 6.14
N GLN A 89 -2.48 16.02 5.44
CA GLN A 89 -3.00 14.65 5.37
C GLN A 89 -1.92 13.72 4.83
N TRP A 90 -1.38 14.01 3.64
CA TRP A 90 -0.33 13.21 3.01
C TRP A 90 0.94 13.09 3.85
N ALA A 91 1.41 14.20 4.44
CA ALA A 91 2.57 14.14 5.33
C ALA A 91 2.31 13.18 6.49
N ARG A 92 1.15 13.29 7.15
CA ARG A 92 0.77 12.41 8.26
C ARG A 92 0.65 10.95 7.83
N ASP A 93 0.04 10.69 6.68
CA ASP A 93 -0.14 9.34 6.13
C ASP A 93 1.22 8.69 5.83
N PHE A 94 2.11 9.42 5.16
CA PHE A 94 3.46 8.97 4.85
C PHE A 94 4.27 8.65 6.12
N PHE A 95 4.30 9.57 7.10
CA PHE A 95 5.03 9.34 8.35
C PHE A 95 4.41 8.21 9.18
N PHE A 96 3.07 8.09 9.17
CA PHE A 96 2.36 6.99 9.82
C PHE A 96 2.80 5.64 9.23
N ASN A 97 2.78 5.47 7.90
CA ASN A 97 3.22 4.23 7.26
C ASN A 97 4.67 3.87 7.61
N ASN A 98 5.58 4.85 7.53
CA ASN A 98 6.99 4.61 7.85
C ASN A 98 7.18 4.19 9.32
N LYS A 99 6.47 4.84 10.26
CA LYS A 99 6.51 4.48 11.68
C LYS A 99 5.91 3.09 11.90
N PHE A 100 4.72 2.83 11.35
CA PHE A 100 4.03 1.56 11.47
C PHE A 100 4.86 0.39 10.93
N LEU A 101 5.42 0.52 9.73
CA LEU A 101 6.28 -0.52 9.13
C LEU A 101 7.57 -0.73 9.94
N LYS A 102 8.09 0.33 10.58
CA LYS A 102 9.24 0.21 11.48
C LYS A 102 8.87 -0.53 12.77
N GLU A 103 7.68 -0.32 13.31
CA GLU A 103 7.23 -0.98 14.55
C GLU A 103 6.78 -2.42 14.30
N LYS A 104 6.10 -2.70 13.18
CA LYS A 104 5.68 -4.05 12.78
C LYS A 104 6.87 -5.00 12.56
N GLY A 105 8.00 -4.50 12.07
CA GLY A 105 9.18 -5.31 11.79
C GLY A 105 9.26 -5.80 10.34
N LYS A 106 9.82 -7.00 10.11
CA LYS A 106 10.00 -7.54 8.76
C LYS A 106 8.66 -7.84 8.10
N THR A 107 8.51 -7.49 6.82
CA THR A 107 7.32 -7.71 6.00
C THR A 107 7.70 -8.45 4.71
N GLY A 108 7.08 -9.58 4.41
CA GLY A 108 7.36 -10.35 3.20
C GLY A 108 6.86 -9.65 1.94
N LEU A 109 5.64 -9.11 1.99
CA LEU A 109 5.04 -8.39 0.87
C LEU A 109 4.34 -7.12 1.34
N PHE A 110 4.71 -5.99 0.76
CA PHE A 110 4.00 -4.72 0.92
C PHE A 110 3.37 -4.29 -0.41
N ILE A 111 2.09 -3.96 -0.39
CA ILE A 111 1.35 -3.46 -1.55
C ILE A 111 0.95 -2.02 -1.26
N GLY A 112 1.63 -1.07 -1.89
CA GLY A 112 1.29 0.34 -1.84
C GLY A 112 0.31 0.65 -2.96
N VAL A 113 -0.94 0.93 -2.62
CA VAL A 113 -1.94 1.43 -3.56
C VAL A 113 -1.81 2.94 -3.58
N ASP A 114 -1.52 3.50 -4.76
CA ASP A 114 -0.97 4.85 -4.98
C ASP A 114 0.50 5.06 -4.56
N ASN A 115 1.04 6.17 -5.05
CA ASN A 115 2.46 6.45 -5.04
C ASN A 115 3.00 6.84 -3.67
N LEU A 116 2.21 7.56 -2.86
CA LEU A 116 2.61 7.95 -1.52
C LEU A 116 2.76 6.73 -0.59
N ASN A 117 1.83 5.78 -0.72
CA ASN A 117 1.90 4.51 -0.01
C ASN A 117 3.07 3.66 -0.53
N ALA A 118 3.24 3.56 -1.86
CA ALA A 118 4.35 2.82 -2.47
C ALA A 118 5.72 3.37 -2.05
N LEU A 119 5.88 4.69 -1.96
CA LEU A 119 7.11 5.33 -1.50
C LEU A 119 7.52 4.85 -0.10
N SER A 120 6.55 4.72 0.81
CA SER A 120 6.80 4.19 2.16
C SER A 120 7.34 2.76 2.09
N GLY A 121 6.73 1.91 1.25
CA GLY A 121 7.21 0.57 0.96
C GLY A 121 8.65 0.55 0.43
N ILE A 122 8.96 1.38 -0.57
CA ILE A 122 10.29 1.45 -1.21
C ILE A 122 11.37 1.86 -0.20
N ILE A 123 11.10 2.89 0.61
CA ILE A 123 12.02 3.34 1.66
C ILE A 123 12.29 2.21 2.67
N MET A 124 11.25 1.51 3.08
CA MET A 124 11.38 0.43 4.06
C MET A 124 12.02 -0.83 3.48
N LYS A 125 11.85 -1.10 2.18
CA LYS A 125 12.62 -2.11 1.44
C LYS A 125 14.10 -1.80 1.41
N LYS A 126 14.49 -0.55 1.09
CA LYS A 126 15.90 -0.10 1.15
C LYS A 126 16.52 -0.25 2.54
N ARG A 127 15.70 -0.18 3.60
CA ARG A 127 16.12 -0.43 5.00
C ARG A 127 16.12 -1.91 5.40
N GLY A 128 15.94 -2.85 4.45
CA GLY A 128 15.95 -4.29 4.71
C GLY A 128 14.75 -4.80 5.50
N ARG A 129 13.66 -4.02 5.56
CA ARG A 129 12.45 -4.36 6.34
C ARG A 129 11.36 -5.01 5.51
N ILE A 130 11.42 -4.89 4.19
CA ILE A 130 10.42 -5.41 3.27
C ILE A 130 11.11 -6.22 2.18
N ASP A 131 10.68 -7.45 1.95
CA ASP A 131 11.30 -8.31 0.93
C ASP A 131 10.81 -7.94 -0.48
N LYS A 132 9.48 -7.83 -0.67
CA LYS A 132 8.86 -7.42 -1.94
C LYS A 132 7.91 -6.25 -1.75
N VAL A 133 8.00 -5.26 -2.64
CA VAL A 133 7.09 -4.11 -2.71
C VAL A 133 6.38 -4.18 -4.05
N VAL A 134 5.07 -4.06 -4.04
CA VAL A 134 4.22 -3.92 -5.22
C VAL A 134 3.63 -2.51 -5.18
N TYR A 135 3.84 -1.77 -6.26
CA TYR A 135 3.16 -0.51 -6.49
C TYR A 135 1.91 -0.78 -7.33
N TYR A 136 0.73 -0.57 -6.75
CA TYR A 136 -0.54 -0.75 -7.44
C TYR A 136 -1.16 0.61 -7.78
N ILE A 137 -1.14 0.96 -9.07
CA ILE A 137 -1.80 2.16 -9.60
C ILE A 137 -3.16 1.76 -10.15
N ILE A 138 -4.19 2.51 -9.76
CA ILE A 138 -5.55 2.37 -10.28
C ILE A 138 -5.71 3.26 -11.52
N ASP A 139 -5.42 4.56 -11.38
CA ASP A 139 -5.55 5.55 -12.47
C ASP A 139 -4.30 6.43 -12.52
N HIS A 140 -3.47 6.25 -13.56
CA HIS A 140 -2.38 7.17 -13.85
C HIS A 140 -2.90 8.35 -14.67
N MET A 141 -2.53 9.59 -14.30
CA MET A 141 -2.84 10.79 -15.07
C MET A 141 -1.62 11.71 -15.13
N ASP A 142 -1.28 12.17 -16.33
CA ASP A 142 -0.11 13.04 -16.57
C ASP A 142 -0.14 14.33 -15.73
N ARG A 143 -1.34 14.85 -15.41
CA ARG A 143 -1.52 16.00 -14.51
C ARG A 143 -2.62 15.75 -13.51
N ARG A 144 -2.26 15.10 -12.40
CA ARG A 144 -3.18 14.79 -11.29
C ARG A 144 -3.62 16.04 -10.54
N PHE A 145 -2.76 17.05 -10.41
CA PHE A 145 -3.02 18.21 -9.57
C PHE A 145 -2.83 19.56 -10.28
N LYS A 146 -3.71 20.51 -9.94
CA LYS A 146 -3.60 21.90 -10.40
C LYS A 146 -2.36 22.59 -9.82
N ASN A 147 -1.99 22.27 -8.57
CA ASN A 147 -0.81 22.81 -7.91
C ASN A 147 0.47 22.19 -8.53
N PRO A 148 1.39 23.00 -9.09
CA PRO A 148 2.55 22.50 -9.82
C PRO A 148 3.59 21.80 -8.92
N ILE A 149 3.79 22.27 -7.69
CA ILE A 149 4.69 21.62 -6.72
C ILE A 149 4.16 20.24 -6.38
N PHE A 150 2.85 20.15 -6.19
CA PHE A 150 2.19 18.90 -5.83
C PHE A 150 2.23 17.88 -6.97
N ASN A 151 2.01 18.34 -8.20
CA ASN A 151 2.15 17.51 -9.38
C ASN A 151 3.60 17.03 -9.56
N PHE A 152 4.58 17.90 -9.33
CA PHE A 152 6.00 17.54 -9.40
C PHE A 152 6.38 16.47 -8.37
N ILE A 153 5.96 16.61 -7.11
CA ILE A 153 6.19 15.59 -6.08
C ILE A 153 5.53 14.27 -6.48
N TYR A 154 4.27 14.33 -6.91
CA TYR A 154 3.51 13.16 -7.36
C TYR A 154 4.23 12.41 -8.51
N GLU A 155 4.58 13.11 -9.59
CA GLU A 155 5.30 12.52 -10.73
C GLU A 155 6.68 11.98 -10.35
N THR A 156 7.39 12.66 -9.45
CA THR A 156 8.71 12.22 -8.98
C THR A 156 8.60 10.91 -8.21
N ILE A 157 7.57 10.77 -7.37
CA ILE A 157 7.33 9.54 -6.62
C ILE A 157 6.93 8.41 -7.57
N ASP A 158 6.07 8.68 -8.56
CA ASP A 158 5.71 7.69 -9.59
C ASP A 158 6.97 7.16 -10.30
N LYS A 159 7.88 8.06 -10.73
CA LYS A 159 9.15 7.68 -11.36
C LYS A 159 10.10 6.88 -10.47
N ILE A 160 10.02 7.04 -9.15
CA ILE A 160 10.83 6.25 -8.19
C ILE A 160 10.22 4.86 -7.98
N ALA A 161 8.90 4.74 -8.15
CA ALA A 161 8.16 3.51 -7.90
C ALA A 161 8.07 2.57 -9.10
N CYS A 162 8.20 3.11 -10.32
CA CYS A 162 8.39 2.36 -11.56
C CYS A 162 9.86 1.97 -11.77
#